data_AF-A0A2D6LJ82-F1
#
_entry.id   AF-A0A2D6LJ82-F1
#
_cell.length_a   1.000
_cell.length_b   1.000
_cell.length_c   1.000
_cell.angle_alpha   90.00
_cell.angle_beta   90.00
_cell.angle_gamma   90.00
#
_symmetry.space_group_name_H-M   'P 1'
#
loop_
_entity.id
_entity.type
_entity.pdbx_description
1 polymer ?
#
loop_
_entity_poly.entity_id
_entity_poly.type
_entity_poly.pdbx_seq_one_letter_code
_entity_poly.pdbx_strand_id
1 'polypeptide(L)'
;MEKEVAAVLVVFLTLILVFVPDASSQYATKAQVEVNCYDTGEFHIRNLERKGAVFAMVGRSWKPISGEWKKTKELREFHSEEAVFLNPGASRQRIMVGKSRYSVNCPGFKFSCKLINATINACYKRDDTFYGRFTAYSLRYDRKNEFRFEQPFLLTYKVKTDEGKTLTHAPQILSPEFEQISMSRVRRIGSNRFTLRWNTTSEVDKFTVQYQDCGNRLYNFYDTHECTDLPTCATDKGCKDNEECVDNLCLPISCGECQYVEDHQCKDKECCTSIDCGEEEYCSENQCLPLVCEYDEIVSDHICEKLECEEDEYLFNSSCMKLNCGANKVYENHVCVDCKDDEITKNNKCEKLNCGFLKRAKNHEYISVFRVLFGR
;
A
#
# COMPACT_ATOMS: atom_id res chain seq x y z
N MET A 1 -95.74 28.15 -52.34
CA MET A 1 -94.28 28.27 -52.10
C MET A 1 -93.88 27.03 -51.32
N GLU A 2 -93.44 26.00 -52.04
CA GLU A 2 -92.02 25.56 -52.09
C GLU A 2 -91.57 24.91 -50.77
N LYS A 3 -90.94 23.74 -50.69
CA LYS A 3 -90.54 22.69 -51.64
C LYS A 3 -90.15 21.45 -50.80
N GLU A 4 -89.96 20.34 -51.50
CA GLU A 4 -89.57 18.97 -51.10
C GLU A 4 -88.32 18.89 -50.18
N VAL A 5 -87.94 17.76 -49.56
CA VAL A 5 -87.14 16.65 -50.11
C VAL A 5 -87.10 15.52 -49.05
N ALA A 6 -87.69 14.35 -49.29
CA ALA A 6 -87.15 13.11 -49.89
C ALA A 6 -86.30 12.22 -48.95
N ALA A 7 -86.78 11.00 -48.79
CA ALA A 7 -86.21 9.88 -48.05
C ALA A 7 -85.07 9.19 -48.84
N VAL A 8 -84.05 8.72 -48.13
CA VAL A 8 -83.10 7.72 -48.65
C VAL A 8 -82.82 6.69 -47.56
N LEU A 9 -83.37 5.49 -47.78
CA LEU A 9 -83.18 4.27 -47.02
C LEU A 9 -82.00 3.52 -47.68
N VAL A 10 -80.86 3.37 -47.00
CA VAL A 10 -79.73 2.56 -47.51
C VAL A 10 -79.48 1.39 -46.57
N VAL A 11 -79.64 0.22 -47.16
CA VAL A 11 -79.46 -1.13 -46.64
C VAL A 11 -77.99 -1.37 -46.30
N PHE A 12 -77.69 -1.70 -45.04
CA PHE A 12 -76.39 -2.21 -44.63
C PHE A 12 -76.26 -3.69 -45.05
N LEU A 13 -75.47 -3.96 -46.09
CA LEU A 13 -75.07 -5.30 -46.48
C LEU A 13 -73.81 -5.69 -45.68
N THR A 14 -73.97 -6.58 -44.70
CA THR A 14 -72.89 -7.23 -43.94
C THR A 14 -72.08 -8.16 -44.84
N LEU A 15 -70.84 -7.79 -45.14
CA LEU A 15 -69.83 -8.65 -45.74
C LEU A 15 -68.98 -9.27 -44.62
N ILE A 16 -69.25 -10.53 -44.26
CA ILE A 16 -68.43 -11.30 -43.33
C ILE A 16 -67.25 -11.88 -44.13
N LEU A 17 -66.07 -11.24 -44.02
CA LEU A 17 -64.80 -11.79 -44.47
C LEU A 17 -64.24 -12.71 -43.39
N VAL A 18 -64.39 -14.02 -43.59
CA VAL A 18 -63.70 -15.05 -42.83
C VAL A 18 -62.23 -15.05 -43.26
N PHE A 19 -61.35 -14.50 -42.42
CA PHE A 19 -59.91 -14.67 -42.55
C PHE A 19 -59.53 -16.09 -42.12
N VAL A 20 -59.18 -16.93 -43.09
CA VAL A 20 -58.45 -18.18 -42.83
C VAL A 20 -56.97 -17.80 -42.67
N PRO A 21 -56.32 -18.03 -41.52
CA PRO A 21 -54.89 -17.77 -41.38
C PRO A 21 -54.12 -18.80 -42.22
N ASP A 22 -53.48 -18.29 -43.28
CA ASP A 22 -52.53 -19.04 -44.09
C ASP A 22 -51.38 -19.52 -43.20
N ALA A 23 -51.20 -20.84 -43.12
CA ALA A 23 -50.05 -21.50 -42.51
C ALA A 23 -48.81 -21.29 -43.39
N SER A 24 -48.34 -20.05 -43.46
CA SER A 24 -47.15 -19.67 -44.21
C SER A 24 -45.98 -19.43 -43.25
N SER A 25 -45.03 -20.36 -43.30
CA SER A 25 -43.61 -20.09 -43.08
C SER A 25 -43.23 -19.54 -41.69
N GLN A 26 -43.07 -20.44 -40.72
CA GLN A 26 -42.23 -20.18 -39.54
C GLN A 26 -40.75 -20.30 -39.92
N TYR A 27 -40.22 -19.43 -40.78
CA TYR A 27 -38.78 -19.23 -40.82
C TYR A 27 -38.42 -18.45 -39.55
N ALA A 28 -37.84 -19.16 -38.58
CA ALA A 28 -37.27 -18.54 -37.39
C ALA A 28 -36.25 -17.47 -37.85
N THR A 29 -36.65 -16.20 -37.78
CA THR A 29 -35.79 -15.07 -38.11
C THR A 29 -34.64 -15.10 -37.11
N LYS A 30 -33.43 -15.37 -37.60
CA LYS A 30 -32.22 -15.37 -36.79
C LYS A 30 -32.17 -14.06 -36.01
N ALA A 31 -32.16 -14.14 -34.68
CA ALA A 31 -32.16 -12.97 -33.81
C ALA A 31 -31.05 -12.01 -34.23
N GLN A 32 -31.40 -10.77 -34.51
CA GLN A 32 -30.45 -9.75 -34.93
C GLN A 32 -29.52 -9.42 -33.76
N VAL A 33 -28.21 -9.37 -34.02
CA VAL A 33 -27.21 -8.96 -33.02
C VAL A 33 -27.43 -7.48 -32.74
N GLU A 34 -27.67 -7.15 -31.47
CA GLU A 34 -27.86 -5.79 -31.01
C GLU A 34 -26.56 -5.29 -30.38
N VAL A 35 -26.09 -4.12 -30.81
CA VAL A 35 -24.93 -3.45 -30.24
C VAL A 35 -25.39 -2.09 -29.76
N ASN A 36 -25.38 -1.88 -28.45
CA ASN A 36 -25.86 -0.67 -27.81
C ASN A 36 -24.72 0.03 -27.08
N CYS A 37 -24.65 1.34 -27.25
CA CYS A 37 -23.73 2.25 -26.57
C CYS A 37 -24.58 3.22 -25.74
N TYR A 38 -24.31 3.33 -24.45
CA TYR A 38 -25.04 4.22 -23.55
C TYR A 38 -24.20 5.42 -23.15
N ASP A 39 -24.83 6.57 -22.94
CA ASP A 39 -24.15 7.82 -22.54
C ASP A 39 -23.33 7.69 -21.24
N THR A 40 -23.61 6.67 -20.44
CA THR A 40 -22.83 6.27 -19.24
C THR A 40 -21.44 5.72 -19.56
N GLY A 41 -21.13 5.43 -20.83
CA GLY A 41 -19.91 4.74 -21.25
C GLY A 41 -20.06 3.21 -21.29
N GLU A 42 -21.20 2.68 -20.87
CA GLU A 42 -21.49 1.25 -20.94
C GLU A 42 -21.67 0.79 -22.39
N PHE A 43 -21.17 -0.42 -22.66
CA PHE A 43 -21.21 -1.02 -23.98
C PHE A 43 -21.77 -2.45 -23.89
N HIS A 44 -22.87 -2.68 -24.61
CA HIS A 44 -23.60 -3.93 -24.56
C HIS A 44 -23.70 -4.56 -25.95
N ILE A 45 -23.36 -5.85 -26.05
CA ILE A 45 -23.67 -6.66 -27.22
C ILE A 45 -24.59 -7.79 -26.81
N ARG A 46 -25.75 -7.90 -27.44
CA ARG A 46 -26.73 -8.96 -27.18
C ARG A 46 -26.91 -9.85 -28.40
N ASN A 47 -27.55 -11.00 -28.17
CA ASN A 47 -27.97 -11.95 -29.20
C ASN A 47 -26.81 -12.59 -29.99
N LEU A 48 -25.68 -12.87 -29.35
CA LEU A 48 -24.56 -13.57 -29.99
C LEU A 48 -24.57 -15.08 -29.75
N GLU A 49 -24.33 -15.85 -30.83
CA GLU A 49 -24.22 -17.32 -30.78
C GLU A 49 -22.89 -17.79 -30.14
N ARG A 50 -21.81 -17.00 -30.27
CA ARG A 50 -20.45 -17.37 -29.83
C ARG A 50 -19.76 -16.21 -29.10
N LYS A 51 -18.95 -16.54 -28.08
CA LYS A 51 -18.03 -15.60 -27.44
C LYS A 51 -16.88 -15.29 -28.40
N GLY A 52 -16.36 -14.08 -28.32
CA GLY A 52 -15.15 -13.67 -29.03
C GLY A 52 -14.48 -12.52 -28.31
N ALA A 53 -13.22 -12.24 -28.68
CA ALA A 53 -12.61 -10.98 -28.32
C ALA A 53 -13.38 -9.84 -29.00
N VAL A 54 -13.63 -8.78 -28.24
CA VAL A 54 -14.32 -7.58 -28.73
C VAL A 54 -13.27 -6.52 -28.96
N PHE A 55 -13.28 -5.95 -30.16
CA PHE A 55 -12.40 -4.85 -30.53
C PHE A 55 -13.23 -3.73 -31.12
N ALA A 56 -12.64 -2.56 -31.17
CA ALA A 56 -13.25 -1.47 -31.91
C ALA A 56 -12.23 -0.49 -32.48
N MET A 57 -12.68 0.22 -33.50
CA MET A 57 -11.82 1.01 -34.36
C MET A 57 -11.55 2.37 -33.72
N VAL A 58 -10.28 2.64 -33.48
CA VAL A 58 -9.79 3.85 -32.86
C VAL A 58 -8.75 4.47 -33.80
N GLY A 59 -9.12 5.58 -34.43
CA GLY A 59 -8.38 6.14 -35.57
C GLY A 59 -8.31 5.13 -36.71
N ARG A 60 -7.10 4.57 -36.96
CA ARG A 60 -6.86 3.52 -37.96
C ARG A 60 -6.53 2.14 -37.37
N SER A 61 -6.62 1.99 -36.04
CA SER A 61 -6.19 0.78 -35.33
C SER A 61 -7.35 0.11 -34.59
N TRP A 62 -7.32 -1.22 -34.45
CA TRP A 62 -8.27 -1.95 -33.62
C TRP A 62 -7.75 -2.03 -32.19
N LYS A 63 -8.57 -1.62 -31.22
CA LYS A 63 -8.26 -1.68 -29.78
C LYS A 63 -9.18 -2.68 -29.10
N PRO A 64 -8.64 -3.55 -28.23
CA PRO A 64 -9.46 -4.50 -27.47
C PRO A 64 -10.36 -3.74 -26.49
N ILE A 65 -11.57 -4.22 -26.30
CA ILE A 65 -12.52 -3.76 -25.28
C ILE A 65 -12.57 -4.83 -24.19
N SER A 66 -12.22 -4.47 -22.95
CA SER A 66 -12.36 -5.39 -21.82
C SER A 66 -13.82 -5.44 -21.38
N GLY A 67 -14.31 -6.61 -21.01
CA GLY A 67 -15.67 -6.78 -20.52
C GLY A 67 -15.97 -8.23 -20.17
N GLU A 68 -17.17 -8.47 -19.68
CA GLU A 68 -17.63 -9.77 -19.20
C GLU A 68 -18.69 -10.35 -20.12
N TRP A 69 -18.57 -11.65 -20.37
CA TRP A 69 -19.56 -12.39 -21.14
C TRP A 69 -20.55 -13.13 -20.24
N LYS A 70 -21.79 -12.67 -20.21
CA LYS A 70 -22.91 -13.33 -19.52
C LYS A 70 -23.64 -14.29 -20.46
N LYS A 71 -24.08 -15.44 -19.94
CA LYS A 71 -24.87 -16.44 -20.69
C LYS A 71 -26.34 -16.26 -20.35
N THR A 72 -27.17 -15.95 -21.33
CA THR A 72 -28.63 -16.02 -21.21
C THR A 72 -29.12 -17.35 -21.80
N LYS A 73 -30.41 -17.69 -21.65
CA LYS A 73 -30.96 -19.04 -21.89
C LYS A 73 -30.55 -19.64 -23.25
N GLU A 74 -30.41 -18.82 -24.29
CA GLU A 74 -30.02 -19.28 -25.64
C GLU A 74 -28.91 -18.44 -26.29
N LEU A 75 -28.62 -17.25 -25.76
CA LEU A 75 -27.72 -16.28 -26.37
C LEU A 75 -26.65 -15.84 -25.38
N ARG A 76 -25.64 -15.14 -25.89
CA ARG A 76 -24.56 -14.58 -25.07
C ARG A 76 -24.63 -13.06 -25.13
N GLU A 77 -24.41 -12.45 -23.98
CA GLU A 77 -24.34 -11.00 -23.83
C GLU A 77 -22.93 -10.61 -23.41
N PHE A 78 -22.37 -9.59 -24.05
CA PHE A 78 -21.15 -8.94 -23.63
C PHE A 78 -21.50 -7.64 -22.95
N HIS A 79 -20.99 -7.45 -21.73
CA HIS A 79 -21.11 -6.23 -20.98
C HIS A 79 -19.72 -5.66 -20.74
N SER A 80 -19.48 -4.43 -21.20
CA SER A 80 -18.26 -3.71 -20.90
C SER A 80 -18.61 -2.40 -20.20
N GLU A 81 -17.99 -2.21 -19.04
CA GLU A 81 -17.99 -0.97 -18.28
C GLU A 81 -16.81 -0.07 -18.69
N GLU A 82 -15.98 -0.53 -19.65
CA GLU A 82 -14.79 0.19 -20.12
C GLU A 82 -15.08 0.89 -21.46
N ALA A 83 -15.35 2.18 -21.40
CA ALA A 83 -15.50 3.00 -22.61
C ALA A 83 -14.14 3.26 -23.28
N VAL A 84 -14.06 3.10 -24.60
CA VAL A 84 -12.81 3.29 -25.39
C VAL A 84 -13.08 3.93 -26.77
N PHE A 85 -13.59 5.17 -27.01
CA PHE A 85 -13.65 5.69 -28.41
C PHE A 85 -13.32 7.18 -28.67
N LEU A 86 -12.10 7.37 -29.19
CA LEU A 86 -11.33 8.61 -29.42
C LEU A 86 -11.89 9.69 -30.37
N ASN A 87 -13.14 9.68 -30.79
CA ASN A 87 -13.66 10.74 -31.67
C ASN A 87 -14.61 11.67 -30.92
N PRO A 88 -14.31 12.97 -30.80
CA PRO A 88 -15.26 13.93 -30.22
C PRO A 88 -16.52 14.00 -31.09
N GLY A 89 -17.67 13.75 -30.49
CA GLY A 89 -18.99 13.76 -31.14
C GLY A 89 -19.57 12.37 -31.39
N ALA A 90 -20.91 12.29 -31.39
CA ALA A 90 -21.64 11.08 -31.75
C ALA A 90 -21.21 10.65 -33.16
N SER A 91 -20.50 9.53 -33.24
CA SER A 91 -19.90 9.08 -34.48
C SER A 91 -20.18 7.60 -34.68
N ARG A 92 -20.25 7.22 -35.95
CA ARG A 92 -20.47 5.84 -36.36
C ARG A 92 -19.23 5.02 -36.05
N GLN A 93 -19.27 4.24 -34.98
CA GLN A 93 -18.18 3.36 -34.55
C GLN A 93 -18.23 2.03 -35.28
N ARG A 94 -17.06 1.41 -35.45
CA ARG A 94 -16.91 0.06 -36.00
C ARG A 94 -16.44 -0.87 -34.88
N ILE A 95 -17.26 -1.86 -34.57
CA ILE A 95 -17.00 -2.89 -33.56
C ILE A 95 -16.71 -4.21 -34.27
N MET A 96 -15.76 -4.98 -33.75
CA MET A 96 -15.47 -6.34 -34.20
C MET A 96 -15.69 -7.30 -33.03
N VAL A 97 -16.43 -8.37 -33.27
CA VAL A 97 -16.63 -9.45 -32.30
C VAL A 97 -16.19 -10.75 -32.97
N GLY A 98 -15.05 -11.28 -32.53
CA GLY A 98 -14.40 -12.38 -33.26
C GLY A 98 -14.06 -11.96 -34.69
N LYS A 99 -14.75 -12.52 -35.69
CA LYS A 99 -14.57 -12.18 -37.12
C LYS A 99 -15.67 -11.27 -37.67
N SER A 100 -16.76 -11.08 -36.94
CA SER A 100 -17.92 -10.30 -37.37
C SER A 100 -17.69 -8.81 -37.11
N ARG A 101 -18.17 -7.94 -38.01
CA ARG A 101 -18.04 -6.49 -37.90
C ARG A 101 -19.42 -5.85 -37.82
N TYR A 102 -19.58 -4.93 -36.88
CA TYR A 102 -20.81 -4.20 -36.62
C TYR A 102 -20.53 -2.72 -36.70
N SER A 103 -21.53 -1.95 -37.12
CA SER A 103 -21.45 -0.50 -37.14
C SER A 103 -22.59 0.07 -36.31
N VAL A 104 -22.23 0.84 -35.30
CA VAL A 104 -23.15 1.37 -34.30
C VAL A 104 -22.87 2.85 -34.12
N ASN A 105 -23.92 3.65 -33.93
CA ASN A 105 -23.74 5.05 -33.55
C ASN A 105 -23.53 5.08 -32.04
N CYS A 106 -22.34 5.50 -31.62
CA CYS A 106 -22.03 5.66 -30.21
C CYS A 106 -21.73 7.13 -29.92
N PRO A 107 -22.09 7.62 -28.73
CA PRO A 107 -21.55 8.87 -28.22
C PRO A 107 -20.01 8.84 -28.31
N GLY A 108 -19.37 9.97 -28.61
CA GLY A 108 -17.92 10.04 -28.66
C GLY A 108 -17.34 9.87 -27.24
N PHE A 109 -16.74 8.73 -26.92
CA PHE A 109 -16.32 8.42 -25.55
C PHE A 109 -14.84 8.69 -25.26
N LYS A 110 -14.62 9.19 -24.06
CA LYS A 110 -13.31 9.41 -23.47
C LYS A 110 -13.33 8.66 -22.10
N PHE A 111 -12.26 7.94 -21.78
CA PHE A 111 -12.24 6.64 -21.08
C PHE A 111 -12.68 6.50 -19.62
N SER A 112 -12.86 5.21 -19.28
CA SER A 112 -12.87 4.54 -17.97
C SER A 112 -11.77 4.98 -17.00
N CYS A 113 -12.22 5.23 -15.78
CA CYS A 113 -11.55 5.74 -14.59
C CYS A 113 -10.29 4.94 -14.16
N LYS A 114 -10.12 3.70 -14.62
CA LYS A 114 -9.03 2.79 -14.19
C LYS A 114 -7.60 3.26 -14.49
N LEU A 115 -7.40 4.30 -15.30
CA LEU A 115 -6.06 4.74 -15.70
C LEU A 115 -5.40 5.71 -14.72
N ILE A 116 -6.17 6.36 -13.84
CA ILE A 116 -5.61 7.28 -12.85
C ILE A 116 -6.28 6.97 -11.52
N ASN A 117 -5.63 6.10 -10.75
CA ASN A 117 -5.89 6.01 -9.32
C ASN A 117 -5.49 7.36 -8.71
N ALA A 118 -6.48 8.21 -8.45
CA ALA A 118 -6.31 9.47 -7.74
C ALA A 118 -7.12 9.46 -6.46
N THR A 119 -6.58 10.05 -5.41
CA THR A 119 -7.26 10.22 -4.12
C THR A 119 -7.22 11.69 -3.74
N ILE A 120 -8.35 12.22 -3.27
CA ILE A 120 -8.37 13.55 -2.65
C ILE A 120 -7.83 13.39 -1.23
N ASN A 121 -6.72 14.04 -0.95
CA ASN A 121 -6.08 14.01 0.37
C ASN A 121 -6.68 15.06 1.30
N ALA A 122 -7.05 16.23 0.77
CA ALA A 122 -7.64 17.33 1.54
C ALA A 122 -8.34 18.34 0.61
N CYS A 123 -9.38 18.99 1.10
CA CYS A 123 -10.06 20.12 0.47
C CYS A 123 -10.33 21.18 1.56
N TYR A 124 -9.87 22.41 1.39
CA TYR A 124 -10.09 23.48 2.38
C TYR A 124 -10.09 24.90 1.79
N LYS A 125 -10.65 25.87 2.53
CA LYS A 125 -10.58 27.31 2.22
C LYS A 125 -9.64 28.03 3.20
N ARG A 126 -8.92 29.06 2.74
CA ARG A 126 -8.09 29.97 3.54
C ARG A 126 -7.91 31.31 2.84
N ASP A 127 -8.13 32.43 3.54
CA ASP A 127 -7.89 33.80 3.03
C ASP A 127 -8.48 33.99 1.61
N ASP A 128 -9.74 33.57 1.45
CA ASP A 128 -10.49 33.55 0.17
C ASP A 128 -9.89 32.70 -0.96
N THR A 129 -8.94 31.84 -0.61
CA THR A 129 -8.33 30.88 -1.52
C THR A 129 -8.77 29.46 -1.17
N PHE A 130 -9.29 28.73 -2.15
CA PHE A 130 -9.59 27.30 -2.01
C PHE A 130 -8.40 26.45 -2.42
N TYR A 131 -8.16 25.38 -1.67
CA TYR A 131 -7.09 24.44 -1.88
C TYR A 131 -7.64 23.03 -1.99
N GLY A 132 -7.23 22.32 -3.04
CA GLY A 132 -7.51 20.90 -3.23
C GLY A 132 -6.21 20.12 -3.36
N ARG A 133 -5.90 19.24 -2.41
CA ARG A 133 -4.72 18.37 -2.46
C ARG A 133 -5.13 16.97 -2.90
N PHE A 134 -4.47 16.44 -3.91
CA PHE A 134 -4.75 15.09 -4.41
C PHE A 134 -3.46 14.36 -4.81
N THR A 135 -3.49 13.03 -4.70
CA THR A 135 -2.38 12.16 -5.07
C THR A 135 -2.79 11.32 -6.26
N ALA A 136 -1.98 11.28 -7.31
CA ALA A 136 -2.19 10.43 -8.48
C ALA A 136 -1.08 9.39 -8.63
N TYR A 137 -1.45 8.11 -8.76
CA TYR A 137 -0.54 6.96 -8.71
C TYR A 137 -0.15 6.39 -10.10
N SER A 138 -0.62 6.97 -11.21
CA SER A 138 -0.41 6.38 -12.55
C SER A 138 -0.20 7.41 -13.67
N LEU A 139 0.66 8.40 -13.40
CA LEU A 139 1.00 9.43 -14.40
C LEU A 139 2.27 9.06 -15.17
N ARG A 140 2.17 9.02 -16.51
CA ARG A 140 3.29 8.84 -17.43
C ARG A 140 3.68 10.18 -18.07
N TYR A 141 4.97 10.37 -18.31
CA TYR A 141 5.50 11.54 -19.01
C TYR A 141 5.78 11.19 -20.47
N ASP A 142 5.56 12.14 -21.36
CA ASP A 142 6.08 12.01 -22.72
C ASP A 142 7.59 12.31 -22.76
N ARG A 143 8.21 12.10 -23.93
CA ARG A 143 9.66 12.30 -24.13
C ARG A 143 10.11 13.75 -23.95
N LYS A 144 9.20 14.71 -23.90
CA LYS A 144 9.48 16.14 -23.71
C LYS A 144 9.32 16.58 -22.26
N ASN A 145 9.07 15.63 -21.34
CA ASN A 145 8.72 15.94 -19.96
C ASN A 145 7.42 16.75 -19.86
N GLU A 146 6.66 16.83 -20.96
CA GLU A 146 5.37 17.49 -20.99
C GLU A 146 4.33 16.53 -20.41
N PHE A 147 3.44 17.13 -19.65
CA PHE A 147 2.31 16.42 -19.13
C PHE A 147 1.36 16.10 -20.29
N ARG A 148 1.21 14.83 -20.64
CA ARG A 148 0.15 14.37 -21.52
C ARG A 148 -0.64 13.29 -20.80
N PHE A 149 -1.88 13.62 -20.46
CA PHE A 149 -2.81 12.57 -20.10
C PHE A 149 -3.03 11.83 -21.42
N GLU A 150 -2.69 10.54 -21.49
CA GLU A 150 -2.98 9.76 -22.71
C GLU A 150 -4.48 9.80 -23.04
N GLN A 151 -5.34 10.14 -22.06
CA GLN A 151 -6.80 10.20 -22.10
C GLN A 151 -7.31 11.29 -21.13
N PRO A 152 -8.56 11.77 -21.13
CA PRO A 152 -8.99 12.79 -20.18
C PRO A 152 -9.03 12.18 -18.79
N PHE A 153 -8.96 13.04 -17.80
CA PHE A 153 -9.53 12.78 -16.50
C PHE A 153 -10.55 13.90 -16.31
N LEU A 154 -11.70 13.57 -15.74
CA LEU A 154 -12.72 14.57 -15.42
C LEU A 154 -12.59 14.89 -13.93
N LEU A 155 -11.57 15.68 -13.56
CA LEU A 155 -11.54 16.31 -12.26
C LEU A 155 -12.52 17.48 -12.31
N THR A 156 -13.64 17.37 -11.60
CA THR A 156 -14.70 18.38 -11.62
C THR A 156 -14.67 19.16 -10.33
N TYR A 157 -14.74 20.48 -10.43
CA TYR A 157 -14.86 21.38 -9.30
C TYR A 157 -16.23 22.00 -9.34
N LYS A 158 -16.97 21.89 -8.25
CA LYS A 158 -18.29 22.50 -8.10
C LYS A 158 -18.23 23.54 -7.02
N VAL A 159 -18.79 24.70 -7.32
CA VAL A 159 -18.83 25.84 -6.42
C VAL A 159 -20.27 26.26 -6.31
N LYS A 160 -20.80 26.28 -5.10
CA LYS A 160 -22.08 26.90 -4.80
C LYS A 160 -21.79 28.29 -4.24
N THR A 161 -22.29 29.32 -4.89
CA THR A 161 -22.26 30.69 -4.36
C THR A 161 -23.33 30.86 -3.28
N ASP A 162 -23.18 31.90 -2.48
CA ASP A 162 -24.17 32.44 -1.52
C ASP A 162 -25.55 32.70 -2.15
N GLU A 163 -25.58 33.16 -3.40
CA GLU A 163 -26.81 33.32 -4.20
C GLU A 163 -27.47 31.98 -4.60
N GLY A 164 -26.87 30.84 -4.22
CA GLY A 164 -27.34 29.49 -4.54
C GLY A 164 -26.98 29.00 -5.95
N LYS A 165 -26.22 29.79 -6.73
CA LYS A 165 -25.77 29.42 -8.08
C LYS A 165 -24.67 28.35 -7.99
N THR A 166 -24.81 27.27 -8.76
CA THR A 166 -23.76 26.24 -8.84
C THR A 166 -22.92 26.42 -10.11
N LEU A 167 -21.66 26.77 -9.95
CA LEU A 167 -20.65 26.82 -11.01
C LEU A 167 -19.93 25.47 -11.07
N THR A 168 -19.66 24.97 -12.28
CA THR A 168 -18.96 23.70 -12.48
C THR A 168 -17.80 23.90 -13.44
N HIS A 169 -16.59 23.60 -12.98
CA HIS A 169 -15.39 23.59 -13.80
C HIS A 169 -14.92 22.16 -14.04
N ALA A 170 -14.55 21.88 -15.28
CA ALA A 170 -13.87 20.66 -15.67
C ALA A 170 -12.79 21.01 -16.69
N PRO A 171 -11.76 20.18 -16.92
CA PRO A 171 -10.70 20.45 -17.89
C PRO A 171 -11.19 20.74 -19.33
N GLN A 172 -12.46 20.45 -19.63
CA GLN A 172 -13.10 20.71 -20.93
C GLN A 172 -14.07 21.90 -20.92
N ILE A 173 -14.33 22.50 -19.75
CA ILE A 173 -15.28 23.60 -19.54
C ILE A 173 -14.53 24.71 -18.80
N LEU A 174 -14.05 25.72 -19.53
CA LEU A 174 -13.46 26.92 -18.96
C LEU A 174 -14.60 27.90 -18.64
N SER A 175 -15.06 27.97 -17.38
CA SER A 175 -15.87 29.11 -16.95
C SER A 175 -14.91 30.25 -16.53
N PRO A 176 -15.16 31.51 -16.92
CA PRO A 176 -14.28 32.65 -16.62
C PRO A 176 -13.94 32.78 -15.12
N GLU A 177 -14.87 32.37 -14.26
CA GLU A 177 -14.72 32.41 -12.79
C GLU A 177 -13.57 31.53 -12.28
N PHE A 178 -13.08 30.59 -13.08
CA PHE A 178 -11.97 29.69 -12.74
C PHE A 178 -10.65 30.02 -13.43
N GLU A 179 -10.54 31.16 -14.11
CA GLU A 179 -9.30 31.59 -14.77
C GLU A 179 -8.10 31.69 -13.80
N GLN A 180 -8.38 31.93 -12.51
CA GLN A 180 -7.35 32.02 -11.45
C GLN A 180 -7.03 30.67 -10.77
N ILE A 181 -7.53 29.54 -11.29
CA ILE A 181 -7.10 28.24 -10.81
C ILE A 181 -5.64 28.01 -11.23
N SER A 182 -4.79 27.75 -10.25
CA SER A 182 -3.43 27.27 -10.45
C SER A 182 -3.29 25.87 -9.86
N MET A 183 -2.42 25.06 -10.46
CA MET A 183 -2.16 23.69 -10.01
C MET A 183 -0.66 23.46 -9.96
N SER A 184 -0.14 23.19 -8.77
CA SER A 184 1.27 22.87 -8.55
C SER A 184 1.46 21.39 -8.23
N ARG A 185 2.67 20.87 -8.44
CA ARG A 185 2.98 19.45 -8.31
C ARG A 185 4.25 19.23 -7.50
N VAL A 186 4.21 18.24 -6.61
CA VAL A 186 5.38 17.68 -5.91
C VAL A 186 5.54 16.22 -6.32
N ARG A 187 6.68 15.88 -6.91
CA ARG A 187 7.01 14.51 -7.34
C ARG A 187 7.44 13.68 -6.13
N ARG A 188 6.92 12.46 -6.01
CA ARG A 188 7.42 11.45 -5.07
C ARG A 188 7.68 10.12 -5.80
N ILE A 189 8.45 9.24 -5.20
CA ILE A 189 8.67 7.89 -5.75
C ILE A 189 7.32 7.16 -5.71
N GLY A 190 6.87 6.65 -6.86
CA GLY A 190 5.60 5.91 -6.98
C GLY A 190 4.32 6.75 -6.96
N SER A 191 4.39 8.07 -6.77
CA SER A 191 3.20 8.93 -6.75
C SER A 191 3.51 10.39 -7.11
N ASN A 192 2.52 11.14 -7.57
CA ASN A 192 2.63 12.58 -7.73
C ASN A 192 1.56 13.24 -6.86
N ARG A 193 1.97 14.20 -6.03
CA ARG A 193 1.06 15.04 -5.26
C ARG A 193 0.79 16.31 -6.03
N PHE A 194 -0.47 16.72 -6.08
CA PHE A 194 -0.93 17.94 -6.70
C PHE A 194 -1.60 18.82 -5.66
N THR A 195 -1.39 20.12 -5.79
CA THR A 195 -2.08 21.14 -5.03
C THR A 195 -2.76 22.06 -6.02
N LEU A 196 -4.08 21.98 -6.09
CA LEU A 196 -4.90 22.99 -6.72
C LEU A 196 -5.05 24.17 -5.76
N ARG A 197 -4.95 25.37 -6.30
CA ARG A 197 -5.16 26.64 -5.61
C ARG A 197 -6.08 27.50 -6.47
N TRP A 198 -7.20 27.91 -5.93
CA TRP A 198 -8.14 28.84 -6.58
C TRP A 198 -8.29 30.08 -5.71
N ASN A 199 -7.77 31.22 -6.17
CA ASN A 199 -8.01 32.50 -5.53
C ASN A 199 -9.31 33.08 -6.10
N THR A 200 -10.27 33.40 -5.24
CA THR A 200 -11.56 33.97 -5.67
C THR A 200 -11.98 35.08 -4.74
N THR A 201 -12.44 36.19 -5.30
CA THR A 201 -13.05 37.28 -4.51
C THR A 201 -14.55 37.08 -4.30
N SER A 202 -15.12 36.02 -4.89
CA SER A 202 -16.55 35.73 -4.79
C SER A 202 -16.87 35.07 -3.46
N GLU A 203 -18.03 35.41 -2.88
CA GLU A 203 -18.58 34.70 -1.74
C GLU A 203 -18.99 33.29 -2.17
N VAL A 204 -18.42 32.28 -1.51
CA VAL A 204 -18.59 30.86 -1.83
C VAL A 204 -19.06 30.15 -0.58
N ASP A 205 -20.29 29.63 -0.64
CA ASP A 205 -20.89 28.81 0.42
C ASP A 205 -20.25 27.42 0.49
N LYS A 206 -19.96 26.84 -0.67
CA LYS A 206 -19.53 25.45 -0.76
C LYS A 206 -18.61 25.24 -1.95
N PHE A 207 -17.42 24.74 -1.70
CA PHE A 207 -16.53 24.24 -2.74
C PHE A 207 -16.42 22.73 -2.62
N THR A 208 -16.49 22.05 -3.75
CA THR A 208 -16.50 20.59 -3.78
C THR A 208 -15.63 20.08 -4.90
N VAL A 209 -14.68 19.23 -4.55
CA VAL A 209 -13.85 18.54 -5.54
C VAL A 209 -14.44 17.16 -5.76
N GLN A 210 -14.75 16.86 -7.02
CA GLN A 210 -15.29 15.59 -7.44
C GLN A 210 -14.32 14.89 -8.37
N TYR A 211 -13.97 13.65 -8.03
CA TYR A 211 -13.29 12.74 -8.94
C TYR A 211 -14.09 11.46 -9.09
N GLN A 212 -13.99 10.82 -10.24
CA GLN A 212 -14.68 9.57 -10.48
C GLN A 212 -13.98 8.44 -9.70
N ASP A 213 -14.64 7.88 -8.69
CA ASP A 213 -14.10 6.78 -7.88
C ASP A 213 -14.21 5.46 -8.66
N CYS A 214 -13.07 4.82 -8.85
CA CYS A 214 -12.88 3.69 -9.76
C CYS A 214 -12.89 2.34 -9.03
N GLY A 215 -12.84 2.36 -7.69
CA GLY A 215 -12.69 1.16 -6.86
C GLY A 215 -14.00 0.41 -6.62
N ASN A 216 -15.15 1.06 -6.86
CA ASN A 216 -16.46 0.51 -6.57
C ASN A 216 -17.19 0.09 -7.87
N ARG A 217 -17.60 -1.18 -7.96
CA ARG A 217 -18.20 -1.78 -9.18
C ARG A 217 -19.67 -1.44 -9.40
N LEU A 218 -20.28 -0.62 -8.54
CA LEU A 218 -21.70 -0.31 -8.60
C LEU A 218 -21.88 1.21 -8.74
N TYR A 219 -22.36 1.63 -9.92
CA TYR A 219 -22.79 2.98 -10.30
C TYR A 219 -21.70 4.06 -10.42
N ASN A 220 -21.95 5.04 -11.29
CA ASN A 220 -21.14 6.22 -11.56
C ASN A 220 -20.88 7.07 -10.31
N PHE A 221 -20.04 6.63 -9.38
CA PHE A 221 -19.76 7.39 -8.18
C PHE A 221 -18.58 8.32 -8.40
N TYR A 222 -18.88 9.60 -8.24
CA TYR A 222 -17.89 10.61 -7.95
C TYR A 222 -17.66 10.60 -6.44
N ASP A 223 -16.43 10.35 -5.99
CA ASP A 223 -16.10 10.69 -4.62
C ASP A 223 -15.99 12.21 -4.53
N THR A 224 -16.65 12.75 -3.51
CA THR A 224 -17.05 14.14 -3.41
C THR A 224 -16.53 14.66 -2.08
N HIS A 225 -15.51 15.51 -2.14
CA HIS A 225 -14.93 16.12 -0.94
C HIS A 225 -15.37 17.56 -0.86
N GLU A 226 -16.15 17.86 0.17
CA GLU A 226 -16.52 19.22 0.52
C GLU A 226 -15.34 19.89 1.22
N CYS A 227 -14.93 21.03 0.69
CA CYS A 227 -13.91 21.85 1.32
C CYS A 227 -14.47 22.41 2.62
N THR A 228 -13.73 22.20 3.70
CA THR A 228 -14.05 22.77 5.01
C THR A 228 -13.18 24.00 5.26
N ASP A 229 -13.71 24.96 6.01
CA ASP A 229 -12.86 26.01 6.57
C ASP A 229 -11.92 25.33 7.58
N LEU A 230 -10.63 25.23 7.24
CA LEU A 230 -9.68 24.66 8.18
C LEU A 230 -9.41 25.66 9.30
N PRO A 231 -9.27 25.20 10.56
CA PRO A 231 -8.73 26.05 11.60
C PRO A 231 -7.34 26.51 11.19
N THR A 232 -7.19 27.82 11.03
CA THR A 232 -5.91 28.45 10.74
C THR A 232 -5.04 28.36 11.99
N CYS A 233 -3.87 27.73 11.87
CA CYS A 233 -2.82 27.91 12.87
C CYS A 233 -1.94 29.10 12.45
N ALA A 234 -1.60 29.99 13.39
CA ALA A 234 -0.59 31.02 13.18
C ALA A 234 0.80 30.54 13.64
N THR A 235 0.82 29.57 14.56
CA THR A 235 1.99 28.95 15.19
C THR A 235 1.60 27.51 15.55
N ASP A 236 2.59 26.67 15.86
CA ASP A 236 2.35 25.27 16.25
C ASP A 236 1.39 25.13 17.44
N LYS A 237 1.38 26.10 18.36
CA LYS A 237 0.42 26.17 19.49
C LYS A 237 -1.06 26.19 19.08
N GLY A 238 -1.36 26.52 17.82
CA GLY A 238 -2.71 26.47 17.26
C GLY A 238 -3.12 25.07 16.77
N CYS A 239 -2.19 24.12 16.80
CA CYS A 239 -2.36 22.73 16.39
C CYS A 239 -2.37 21.80 17.60
N LYS A 240 -2.65 20.53 17.37
CA LYS A 240 -2.48 19.49 18.40
C LYS A 240 -0.99 19.25 18.67
N ASP A 241 -0.66 18.69 19.83
CA ASP A 241 0.73 18.44 20.24
C ASP A 241 1.55 17.62 19.23
N ASN A 242 0.88 16.74 18.46
CA ASN A 242 1.50 15.89 17.44
C ASN A 242 1.47 16.49 16.01
N GLU A 243 1.14 17.76 15.88
CA GLU A 243 1.01 18.48 14.62
C GLU A 243 1.86 19.77 14.64
N GLU A 244 2.40 20.16 13.49
CA GLU A 244 3.10 21.43 13.30
C GLU A 244 2.32 22.33 12.34
N CYS A 245 2.51 23.63 12.51
CA CYS A 245 1.87 24.65 11.70
C CYS A 245 2.71 24.98 10.47
N VAL A 246 2.47 24.26 9.38
CA VAL A 246 3.16 24.47 8.10
C VAL A 246 2.20 25.10 7.11
N ASP A 247 2.56 26.27 6.58
CA ASP A 247 1.69 27.05 5.69
C ASP A 247 0.29 27.29 6.30
N ASN A 248 0.24 27.54 7.62
CA ASN A 248 -0.98 27.75 8.42
C ASN A 248 -1.95 26.55 8.42
N LEU A 249 -1.40 25.35 8.24
CA LEU A 249 -2.11 24.09 8.35
C LEU A 249 -1.45 23.25 9.43
N CYS A 250 -2.26 22.63 10.27
CA CYS A 250 -1.79 21.61 11.19
C CYS A 250 -1.51 20.32 10.41
N LEU A 251 -0.22 20.01 10.25
CA LEU A 251 0.24 18.79 9.61
C LEU A 251 0.86 17.87 10.66
N PRO A 252 0.68 16.55 10.59
CA PRO A 252 1.33 15.62 11.52
C PRO A 252 2.86 15.77 11.46
N ILE A 253 3.50 15.87 12.62
CA ILE A 253 4.96 15.89 12.74
C ILE A 253 5.49 14.48 12.46
N SER A 254 6.51 14.38 11.60
CA SER A 254 7.17 13.11 11.25
C SER A 254 8.58 13.10 11.84
N CYS A 255 8.77 12.35 12.93
CA CYS A 255 10.08 12.18 13.57
C CYS A 255 10.85 10.96 13.04
N GLY A 256 12.14 10.89 13.36
CA GLY A 256 12.97 9.71 13.10
C GLY A 256 12.54 8.49 13.92
N GLU A 257 13.04 7.30 13.58
CA GLU A 257 12.69 6.04 14.25
C GLU A 257 13.05 6.03 15.75
N CYS A 258 14.07 6.81 16.14
CA CYS A 258 14.54 6.95 17.51
C CYS A 258 14.01 8.21 18.23
N GLN A 259 12.89 8.75 17.77
CA GLN A 259 12.33 9.99 18.30
C GLN A 259 10.84 9.84 18.62
N TYR A 260 10.32 10.74 19.45
CA TYR A 260 8.90 10.91 19.72
C TYR A 260 8.53 12.39 19.63
N VAL A 261 7.24 12.68 19.45
CA VAL A 261 6.75 14.06 19.40
C VAL A 261 6.36 14.51 20.80
N GLU A 262 6.94 15.63 21.24
CA GLU A 262 6.55 16.34 22.47
C GLU A 262 6.74 17.85 22.27
N ASP A 263 5.77 18.66 22.69
CA ASP A 263 5.77 20.12 22.51
C ASP A 263 5.98 20.58 21.06
N HIS A 264 5.33 19.91 20.09
CA HIS A 264 5.49 20.15 18.65
C HIS A 264 6.93 19.95 18.12
N GLN A 265 7.77 19.20 18.83
CA GLN A 265 9.14 18.92 18.43
C GLN A 265 9.45 17.43 18.51
N CYS A 266 10.36 16.97 17.66
CA CYS A 266 10.93 15.64 17.77
C CYS A 266 11.98 15.64 18.87
N LYS A 267 11.72 14.89 19.94
CA LYS A 267 12.68 14.63 21.02
C LYS A 267 13.25 13.24 20.86
N ASP A 268 14.56 13.12 21.08
CA ASP A 268 15.23 11.83 21.08
C ASP A 268 14.76 11.00 22.27
N LYS A 269 14.59 9.71 22.02
CA LYS A 269 14.43 8.73 23.10
C LYS A 269 15.77 8.57 23.82
N GLU A 270 15.74 8.03 25.03
CA GLU A 270 16.96 7.80 25.81
C GLU A 270 17.89 6.81 25.11
N CYS A 271 17.33 5.74 24.54
CA CYS A 271 18.06 4.77 23.73
C CYS A 271 17.17 4.15 22.65
N CYS A 272 17.78 3.62 21.60
CA CYS A 272 17.10 2.76 20.62
C CYS A 272 17.78 1.41 20.42
N THR A 273 19.04 1.34 20.81
CA THR A 273 19.84 0.12 20.88
C THR A 273 20.66 0.17 22.17
N SER A 274 21.12 -0.99 22.66
CA SER A 274 21.92 -1.01 23.89
C SER A 274 23.23 -0.23 23.77
N ILE A 275 23.75 -0.05 22.55
CA ILE A 275 24.96 0.75 22.26
C ILE A 275 24.78 2.23 22.64
N ASP A 276 23.54 2.71 22.70
CA ASP A 276 23.24 4.09 23.11
C ASP A 276 23.34 4.28 24.65
N CYS A 277 23.41 3.18 25.42
CA CYS A 277 23.46 3.17 26.88
C CYS A 277 24.89 3.05 27.43
N GLY A 278 25.05 3.16 28.75
CA GLY A 278 26.32 2.88 29.42
C GLY A 278 26.79 1.42 29.26
N GLU A 279 28.06 1.17 29.53
CA GLU A 279 28.68 -0.16 29.38
C GLU A 279 27.94 -1.26 30.16
N GLU A 280 27.46 -0.96 31.36
CA GLU A 280 26.71 -1.87 32.25
C GLU A 280 25.19 -1.67 32.16
N GLU A 281 24.69 -1.19 31.02
CA GLU A 281 23.27 -0.95 30.79
C GLU A 281 22.82 -1.57 29.47
N TYR A 282 21.52 -1.79 29.34
CA TYR A 282 20.91 -2.23 28.08
C TYR A 282 19.65 -1.43 27.78
N CYS A 283 19.32 -1.33 26.50
CA CYS A 283 18.14 -0.58 26.08
C CYS A 283 16.89 -1.47 26.16
N SER A 284 15.89 -1.04 26.94
CA SER A 284 14.59 -1.68 27.03
C SER A 284 13.49 -0.64 27.04
N GLU A 285 12.47 -0.81 26.19
CA GLU A 285 11.36 0.16 26.03
C GLU A 285 11.82 1.62 25.80
N ASN A 286 12.98 1.79 25.15
CA ASN A 286 13.65 3.07 24.90
C ASN A 286 14.18 3.78 26.16
N GLN A 287 14.46 3.02 27.22
CA GLN A 287 15.13 3.46 28.45
C GLN A 287 16.39 2.62 28.69
N CYS A 288 17.45 3.26 29.22
CA CYS A 288 18.65 2.55 29.63
C CYS A 288 18.41 1.95 31.02
N LEU A 289 18.43 0.62 31.09
CA LEU A 289 18.25 -0.11 32.34
C LEU A 289 19.58 -0.76 32.74
N PRO A 290 19.89 -0.81 34.05
CA PRO A 290 21.09 -1.47 34.53
C PRO A 290 21.07 -2.96 34.20
N LEU A 291 22.18 -3.44 33.67
CA LEU A 291 22.41 -4.84 33.39
C LEU A 291 22.95 -5.52 34.67
N VAL A 292 22.22 -6.50 35.18
CA VAL A 292 22.59 -7.24 36.39
C VAL A 292 22.94 -8.67 35.98
N CYS A 293 24.25 -8.97 35.99
CA CYS A 293 24.76 -10.29 35.66
C CYS A 293 24.90 -11.20 36.89
N GLU A 294 24.90 -12.51 36.67
CA GLU A 294 25.19 -13.48 37.73
C GLU A 294 26.67 -13.44 38.15
N TYR A 295 26.99 -14.10 39.26
CA TYR A 295 28.33 -14.05 39.86
C TYR A 295 29.43 -14.59 38.92
N ASP A 296 29.09 -15.56 38.07
CA ASP A 296 29.95 -16.21 37.07
C ASP A 296 29.76 -15.64 35.66
N GLU A 297 29.28 -14.40 35.55
CA GLU A 297 29.07 -13.70 34.29
C GLU A 297 29.83 -12.37 34.28
N ILE A 298 30.18 -11.91 33.07
CA ILE A 298 30.76 -10.60 32.79
C ILE A 298 29.90 -9.88 31.76
N VAL A 299 29.94 -8.54 31.78
CA VAL A 299 29.29 -7.74 30.75
C VAL A 299 30.16 -7.69 29.51
N SER A 300 29.58 -8.06 28.37
CA SER A 300 30.21 -8.05 27.05
C SER A 300 29.13 -7.64 26.04
N ASP A 301 29.36 -6.62 25.21
CA ASP A 301 28.38 -6.11 24.24
C ASP A 301 26.95 -5.90 24.79
N HIS A 302 26.84 -5.33 26.01
CA HIS A 302 25.57 -5.10 26.72
C HIS A 302 24.73 -6.37 26.99
N ILE A 303 25.38 -7.53 27.03
CA ILE A 303 24.79 -8.80 27.48
C ILE A 303 25.67 -9.41 28.57
N CYS A 304 25.04 -10.23 29.43
CA CYS A 304 25.77 -11.03 30.40
C CYS A 304 26.27 -12.30 29.71
N GLU A 305 27.58 -12.46 29.64
CA GLU A 305 28.23 -13.64 29.10
C GLU A 305 28.91 -14.41 30.22
N LYS A 306 28.83 -15.75 30.16
CA LYS A 306 29.45 -16.61 31.16
C LYS A 306 30.96 -16.43 31.14
N LEU A 307 31.53 -16.16 32.31
CA LEU A 307 32.97 -16.07 32.50
C LEU A 307 33.56 -17.49 32.56
N GLU A 308 34.21 -17.91 31.49
CA GLU A 308 34.94 -19.18 31.43
C GLU A 308 36.38 -18.97 31.90
N CYS A 309 36.75 -19.63 33.02
CA CYS A 309 38.12 -19.64 33.51
C CYS A 309 38.92 -20.79 32.90
N GLU A 310 40.22 -20.61 32.76
CA GLU A 310 41.13 -21.67 32.31
C GLU A 310 41.16 -22.85 33.32
N GLU A 311 41.61 -24.04 32.89
CA GLU A 311 41.67 -25.24 33.74
C GLU A 311 42.52 -25.03 35.01
N ASP A 312 43.53 -24.18 34.93
CA ASP A 312 44.43 -23.82 36.04
C ASP A 312 43.97 -22.58 36.80
N GLU A 313 42.70 -22.20 36.68
CA GLU A 313 42.07 -21.05 37.32
C GLU A 313 40.80 -21.44 38.07
N TYR A 314 40.36 -20.59 38.99
CA TYR A 314 39.07 -20.68 39.67
C TYR A 314 38.40 -19.31 39.73
N LEU A 315 37.06 -19.30 39.75
CA LEU A 315 36.27 -18.08 39.80
C LEU A 315 36.24 -17.49 41.22
N PHE A 316 36.70 -16.25 41.37
CA PHE A 316 36.66 -15.50 42.62
C PHE A 316 36.34 -14.02 42.38
N ASN A 317 35.28 -13.50 43.01
CA ASN A 317 34.79 -12.13 42.84
C ASN A 317 34.67 -11.72 41.37
N SER A 318 33.97 -12.53 40.56
CA SER A 318 33.75 -12.27 39.13
C SER A 318 35.05 -12.09 38.33
N SER A 319 36.11 -12.79 38.75
CA SER A 319 37.41 -12.80 38.08
C SER A 319 38.03 -14.19 38.17
N CYS A 320 38.74 -14.60 37.13
CA CYS A 320 39.48 -15.85 37.12
C CYS A 320 40.83 -15.67 37.83
N MET A 321 41.08 -16.47 38.86
CA MET A 321 42.32 -16.44 39.63
C MET A 321 43.10 -17.75 39.44
N LYS A 322 44.42 -17.66 39.24
CA LYS A 322 45.29 -18.84 39.10
C LYS A 322 45.25 -19.73 40.35
N LEU A 323 45.11 -21.03 40.12
CA LEU A 323 45.30 -22.07 41.12
C LEU A 323 46.78 -22.20 41.45
N ASN A 324 47.11 -22.05 42.74
CA ASN A 324 48.46 -22.35 43.23
C ASN A 324 48.49 -23.75 43.84
N CYS A 325 48.52 -24.77 42.97
CA CYS A 325 48.68 -26.15 43.39
C CYS A 325 50.15 -26.37 43.78
N GLY A 326 50.41 -26.51 45.08
CA GLY A 326 51.75 -26.81 45.60
C GLY A 326 52.36 -28.10 45.01
N ALA A 327 53.58 -28.44 45.43
CA ALA A 327 54.28 -29.62 44.91
C ALA A 327 53.45 -30.91 45.03
N ASN A 328 53.56 -31.79 44.02
CA ASN A 328 52.89 -33.09 43.94
C ASN A 328 51.34 -33.03 43.86
N LYS A 329 50.80 -31.89 43.42
CA LYS A 329 49.39 -31.72 43.05
C LYS A 329 49.27 -31.40 41.56
N VAL A 330 48.11 -31.66 40.98
CA VAL A 330 47.71 -31.26 39.62
C VAL A 330 46.35 -30.55 39.67
N TYR A 331 46.05 -29.69 38.71
CA TYR A 331 44.70 -29.12 38.57
C TYR A 331 43.80 -30.08 37.78
N GLU A 332 42.61 -30.36 38.32
CA GLU A 332 41.54 -31.15 37.69
C GLU A 332 40.19 -30.54 38.09
N ASN A 333 39.32 -30.21 37.13
CA ASN A 333 38.02 -29.55 37.38
C ASN A 333 38.11 -28.32 38.31
N HIS A 334 39.05 -27.40 38.04
CA HIS A 334 39.29 -26.18 38.82
C HIS A 334 39.66 -26.40 40.30
N VAL A 335 40.13 -27.60 40.67
CA VAL A 335 40.63 -27.90 42.02
C VAL A 335 42.00 -28.58 41.98
N CYS A 336 42.80 -28.38 43.03
CA CYS A 336 44.08 -29.07 43.19
C CYS A 336 43.88 -30.48 43.75
N VAL A 337 44.28 -31.49 42.98
CA VAL A 337 44.22 -32.91 43.33
C VAL A 337 45.62 -33.43 43.63
N ASP A 338 45.78 -34.21 44.70
CA ASP A 338 47.05 -34.83 45.07
C ASP A 338 47.43 -35.98 44.12
N CYS A 339 48.68 -36.01 43.68
CA CYS A 339 49.24 -37.19 43.00
C CYS A 339 49.37 -38.36 43.99
N LYS A 340 49.46 -39.60 43.47
CA LYS A 340 49.72 -40.75 44.35
C LYS A 340 51.12 -40.68 44.96
N ASP A 341 51.32 -41.41 46.07
CA ASP A 341 52.61 -41.52 46.75
C ASP A 341 53.76 -41.98 45.83
N ASP A 342 53.45 -42.73 44.76
CA ASP A 342 54.40 -43.22 43.75
C ASP A 342 54.50 -42.33 42.51
N GLU A 343 53.95 -41.11 42.52
CA GLU A 343 53.90 -40.17 41.41
C GLU A 343 54.49 -38.80 41.81
N ILE A 344 55.04 -38.07 40.84
CA ILE A 344 55.50 -36.67 40.97
C ILE A 344 54.83 -35.80 39.90
N THR A 345 54.62 -34.52 40.20
CA THR A 345 54.06 -33.58 39.23
C THR A 345 55.13 -33.18 38.20
N LYS A 346 54.81 -33.35 36.91
CA LYS A 346 55.59 -32.79 35.80
C LYS A 346 54.64 -32.28 34.71
N ASN A 347 54.79 -31.02 34.32
CA ASN A 347 53.91 -30.36 33.33
C ASN A 347 52.41 -30.58 33.60
N ASN A 348 51.98 -30.40 34.86
CA ASN A 348 50.63 -30.69 35.35
C ASN A 348 50.12 -32.12 35.09
N LYS A 349 51.02 -33.11 35.16
CA LYS A 349 50.64 -34.53 35.13
C LYS A 349 51.32 -35.26 36.26
N CYS A 350 50.57 -36.15 36.90
CA CYS A 350 51.14 -37.11 37.83
C CYS A 350 51.89 -38.18 37.02
N GLU A 351 53.22 -38.13 37.06
CA GLU A 351 54.09 -39.12 36.42
C GLU A 351 54.65 -40.07 37.47
N LYS A 352 54.61 -41.38 37.20
CA LYS A 352 55.19 -42.37 38.13
C LYS A 352 56.68 -42.15 38.35
N LEU A 353 57.10 -42.23 39.61
CA LEU A 353 58.50 -42.28 40.01
C LEU A 353 59.14 -43.57 39.48
N ASN A 354 60.09 -43.45 38.56
CA ASN A 354 60.84 -44.58 38.04
C ASN A 354 61.85 -45.08 39.09
N CYS A 355 61.38 -45.93 40.00
CA CYS A 355 62.19 -46.53 41.05
C CYS A 355 63.07 -47.63 40.47
N GLY A 356 64.39 -47.43 40.47
CA GLY A 356 65.34 -48.51 40.18
C GLY A 356 65.23 -49.67 41.19
N PHE A 357 65.79 -50.83 40.85
CA PHE A 357 65.62 -52.12 41.57
C PHE A 357 65.80 -52.08 43.10
N LEU A 358 66.58 -51.14 43.65
CA LEU A 358 66.89 -51.04 45.09
C LEU A 358 66.15 -49.90 45.81
N LYS A 359 65.20 -49.23 45.15
CA LYS A 359 64.45 -48.08 45.68
C LYS A 359 62.94 -48.36 45.66
N ARG A 360 62.20 -47.78 46.59
CA ARG A 360 60.73 -47.71 46.57
C ARG A 360 60.29 -46.27 46.68
N ALA A 361 59.18 -45.93 46.04
CA ALA A 361 58.55 -44.63 46.21
C ALA A 361 57.79 -44.60 47.54
N LYS A 362 57.95 -43.50 48.29
CA LYS A 362 57.12 -43.18 49.45
C LYS A 362 57.18 -41.67 49.67
N ASN A 363 56.03 -41.05 49.93
CA ASN A 363 55.89 -39.59 50.11
C ASN A 363 56.49 -38.78 48.94
N HIS A 364 56.28 -39.22 47.70
CA HIS A 364 56.84 -38.58 46.49
C HIS A 364 58.37 -38.55 46.40
N GLU A 365 59.07 -39.35 47.22
CA GLU A 365 60.53 -39.45 47.25
C GLU A 365 61.03 -40.88 47.07
N TYR A 366 62.31 -41.01 46.71
CA TYR A 366 63.00 -42.30 46.63
C TYR A 366 63.52 -42.72 48.00
N ILE A 367 63.05 -43.86 48.50
CA ILE A 367 63.61 -44.49 49.72
C ILE A 367 64.39 -45.76 49.35
N SER A 368 65.63 -45.83 49.82
CA SER A 368 66.50 -47.02 49.66
C SER A 368 66.00 -48.18 50.52
N VAL A 369 65.85 -49.37 49.94
CA VAL A 369 65.32 -50.57 50.65
C VAL A 369 66.42 -51.40 51.32
N PHE A 370 67.54 -50.78 51.73
CA PHE A 370 68.57 -51.51 52.48
C PHE A 370 68.07 -51.85 53.88
N ARG A 371 67.41 -53.01 54.01
CA ARG A 371 67.38 -53.73 55.28
C ARG A 371 68.81 -54.20 55.54
N VAL A 372 69.43 -53.65 56.58
CA VAL A 372 70.67 -54.15 57.17
C VAL A 372 70.45 -55.61 57.56
N LEU A 373 70.78 -56.52 56.65
CA LEU A 373 70.96 -57.95 56.93
C LEU A 373 72.42 -58.16 57.34
N PHE A 374 72.83 -57.59 58.47
CA PHE A 374 74.01 -58.06 59.19
C PHE A 374 73.64 -58.11 60.66
N GLY A 375 73.32 -59.33 61.12
CA GLY A 375 72.86 -59.59 62.47
C GLY A 375 72.70 -61.08 62.79
N ARG A 376 73.73 -61.89 62.54
CA ARG A 376 74.39 -62.76 63.52
C ARG A 376 75.47 -63.62 62.87
#